data_AF-A0A2I0KZW0-F1
#
_entry.id   AF-A0A2I0KZW0-F1
#
_cell.length_a   1.000
_cell.length_b   1.000
_cell.length_c   1.000
_cell.angle_alpha   90.00
_cell.angle_beta   90.00
_cell.angle_gamma   90.00
#
_symmetry.space_group_name_H-M   'P 1'
#
loop_
_entity.id
_entity.type
_entity.pdbx_description
1 polymer ?
#
loop_
_entity_poly.entity_id
_entity_poly.type
_entity_poly.pdbx_seq_one_letter_code
_entity_poly.pdbx_strand_id
1 'polypeptide(L)'
;MTMSVEDSQSFVAWEEQTMCSERGRRLVHYYMRKASGDSVLSVVGTERSIRHMVYVGTDELLRMFGTHRLIKASRKWRARWEVVDLLNSLVSVLEA
;
A
#
# COMPACT_ATOMS: atom_id res chain seq x y z
N MET A 1 27.60 -21.65 0.28
CA MET A 1 27.41 -20.33 0.92
C MET A 1 26.27 -19.62 0.18
N THR A 2 25.05 -20.14 0.30
CA THR A 2 23.86 -19.46 -0.18
C THR A 2 23.44 -18.51 0.93
N MET A 3 23.85 -17.25 0.81
CA MET A 3 23.23 -16.18 1.59
C MET A 3 21.75 -16.22 1.23
N SER A 4 20.93 -16.79 2.11
CA SER A 4 19.51 -16.54 2.12
C SER A 4 19.39 -15.06 2.38
N VAL A 5 19.24 -14.29 1.30
CA VAL A 5 18.84 -12.91 1.36
C VAL A 5 17.43 -12.97 1.94
N GLU A 6 17.34 -12.93 3.28
CA GLU A 6 16.21 -12.28 3.93
C GLU A 6 16.29 -10.83 3.46
N ASP A 7 15.82 -10.64 2.22
CA ASP A 7 15.68 -9.35 1.58
C ASP A 7 14.84 -8.57 2.54
N SER A 8 15.49 -7.61 3.19
CA SER A 8 14.92 -6.77 4.22
C SER A 8 13.60 -6.25 3.69
N GLN A 9 12.50 -6.93 4.05
CA GLN A 9 11.13 -6.58 3.66
C GLN A 9 10.68 -5.28 4.33
N SER A 10 11.62 -4.57 4.94
CA SER A 10 11.46 -3.21 5.43
C SER A 10 11.12 -2.29 4.26
N PHE A 11 9.90 -1.76 4.31
CA PHE A 11 9.52 -0.65 3.48
C PHE A 11 10.07 0.63 4.08
N VAL A 12 10.61 1.50 3.23
CA VAL A 12 11.25 2.76 3.64
C VAL A 12 10.43 3.99 3.24
N ALA A 13 9.49 3.84 2.30
CA ALA A 13 8.61 4.90 1.85
C ALA A 13 7.37 4.33 1.15
N TRP A 14 6.42 5.20 0.84
CA TRP A 14 5.33 4.93 -0.09
C TRP A 14 5.08 6.14 -0.98
N GLU A 15 4.42 5.91 -2.12
CA GLU A 15 4.07 6.95 -3.08
C GLU A 15 2.65 6.77 -3.61
N GLU A 16 1.97 7.89 -3.87
CA GLU A 16 0.66 7.94 -4.52
C GLU A 16 0.84 8.36 -5.99
N GLN A 17 0.30 7.60 -6.92
CA GLN A 17 0.31 7.90 -8.34
C GLN A 17 -1.12 7.96 -8.90
N THR A 18 -1.48 9.08 -9.55
CA THR A 18 -2.77 9.19 -10.24
C THR A 18 -2.64 8.63 -11.65
N MET A 19 -3.33 7.52 -11.93
CA MET A 19 -3.33 6.86 -13.24
C MET A 19 -4.40 7.42 -14.17
N CYS A 20 -5.53 7.87 -13.60
CA CYS A 20 -6.61 8.54 -14.32
C CYS A 20 -7.25 9.59 -13.42
N SER A 21 -7.50 10.79 -13.94
CA SER A 21 -8.12 11.91 -13.22
C SER A 21 -9.49 12.31 -13.77
N GLU A 22 -10.01 11.58 -14.77
CA GLU A 22 -11.32 11.84 -15.34
C GLU A 22 -12.43 11.71 -14.28
N ARG A 23 -13.36 12.67 -14.26
CA ARG A 23 -14.49 12.65 -13.33
C ARG A 23 -15.36 11.41 -13.57
N GLY A 24 -15.63 10.66 -12.50
CA GLY A 24 -16.35 9.38 -12.55
C GLY A 24 -15.46 8.17 -12.85
N ARG A 25 -14.16 8.36 -13.10
CA ARG A 25 -13.21 7.33 -13.50
C ARG A 25 -11.84 7.49 -12.83
N ARG A 26 -11.77 8.25 -11.73
CA ARG A 26 -10.49 8.48 -11.05
C ARG A 26 -9.88 7.14 -10.60
N LEU A 27 -8.61 6.94 -10.94
CA LEU A 27 -7.80 5.77 -10.59
C LEU A 27 -6.49 6.25 -9.96
N VAL A 28 -6.20 5.77 -8.76
CA VAL A 28 -5.01 6.12 -7.99
C VAL A 28 -4.36 4.84 -7.49
N HIS A 29 -3.06 4.72 -7.67
CA HIS A 29 -2.26 3.62 -7.16
C HIS A 29 -1.41 4.09 -5.99
N TYR A 30 -1.22 3.22 -5.00
CA TYR A 30 -0.29 3.42 -3.90
C TYR A 30 0.77 2.33 -3.96
N TYR A 31 2.03 2.74 -4.06
CA TYR A 31 3.17 1.84 -4.11
C TYR A 31 3.95 1.94 -2.80
N MET A 32 4.39 0.79 -2.28
CA MET A 32 5.33 0.70 -1.17
C MET A 32 6.73 0.49 -1.73
N ARG A 33 7.71 1.25 -1.23
CA ARG A 33 9.11 1.17 -1.65
C ARG A 33 9.91 0.36 -0.64
N LYS A 34 10.56 -0.70 -1.12
CA LYS A 34 11.49 -1.53 -0.34
C LYS A 34 12.83 -0.83 -0.17
N ALA A 35 13.58 -1.23 0.84
CA ALA A 35 14.98 -0.81 1.02
C ALA A 35 15.89 -1.19 -0.17
N SER A 36 15.55 -2.25 -0.91
CA SER A 36 16.23 -2.66 -2.14
C SER A 36 16.12 -1.64 -3.29
N GLY A 37 15.18 -0.69 -3.19
CA GLY A 37 14.82 0.25 -4.26
C GLY A 37 13.59 -0.19 -5.07
N ASP A 38 13.15 -1.44 -4.94
CA ASP A 38 11.96 -1.93 -5.64
C ASP A 38 10.68 -1.30 -5.10
N SER A 39 9.71 -1.09 -5.98
CA SER A 39 8.38 -0.58 -5.63
C SER A 39 7.30 -1.60 -5.93
N VAL A 40 6.35 -1.74 -5.01
CA VAL A 40 5.33 -2.77 -5.03
C VAL A 40 3.94 -2.17 -4.91
N LEU A 41 3.05 -2.49 -5.86
CA LEU A 41 1.67 -2.01 -5.83
C LEU A 41 0.93 -2.59 -4.63
N SER A 42 0.44 -1.71 -3.77
CA SER A 42 -0.10 -2.06 -2.46
C SER A 42 -1.59 -1.81 -2.37
N VAL A 43 -2.05 -0.66 -2.83
CA VAL A 43 -3.47 -0.29 -2.79
C VAL A 43 -3.90 0.35 -4.10
N VAL A 44 -5.11 0.03 -4.56
CA VAL A 44 -5.74 0.64 -5.72
C VAL A 44 -6.99 1.40 -5.29
N GLY A 45 -7.00 2.71 -5.49
CA GLY A 45 -8.14 3.60 -5.30
C GLY A 45 -8.91 3.79 -6.62
N THR A 46 -10.20 3.52 -6.62
CA THR A 46 -11.09 3.63 -7.79
C THR A 46 -12.33 4.43 -7.48
N GLU A 47 -12.83 5.21 -8.44
CA GLU A 47 -14.11 5.89 -8.32
C GLU A 47 -15.23 4.90 -8.59
N ARG A 48 -16.07 4.66 -7.58
CA ARG A 48 -17.24 3.77 -7.70
C ARG A 48 -18.52 4.53 -8.03
N SER A 49 -18.58 5.79 -7.60
CA SER A 49 -19.59 6.78 -7.98
C SER A 49 -18.98 8.17 -7.82
N ILE A 50 -19.66 9.21 -8.32
CA ILE A 50 -19.15 10.59 -8.30
C ILE A 50 -18.70 10.97 -6.89
N ARG A 51 -17.42 11.32 -6.72
CA ARG A 51 -16.77 11.70 -5.44
C ARG A 51 -16.64 10.57 -4.41
N HIS A 52 -17.00 9.34 -4.73
CA HIS A 52 -16.87 8.20 -3.84
C HIS A 52 -15.74 7.29 -4.31
N MET A 53 -14.63 7.41 -3.62
CA MET A 53 -13.49 6.51 -3.78
C MET A 53 -13.67 5.24 -2.96
N VAL A 54 -13.16 4.15 -3.51
CA VAL A 54 -12.98 2.89 -2.80
C VAL A 54 -11.55 2.44 -3.02
N TYR A 55 -10.90 2.03 -1.94
CA TYR A 55 -9.52 1.59 -1.95
C TYR A 55 -9.46 0.10 -1.64
N VAL A 56 -8.70 -0.66 -2.42
CA VAL A 56 -8.60 -2.11 -2.27
C VAL A 56 -7.13 -2.51 -2.19
N GLY A 57 -6.79 -3.28 -1.16
CA GLY A 57 -5.45 -3.85 -0.99
C GLY A 57 -5.18 -4.95 -2.01
N THR A 58 -3.96 -4.99 -2.54
CA THR A 58 -3.50 -6.05 -3.43
C THR A 58 -3.22 -7.34 -2.67
N ASP A 59 -3.14 -8.47 -3.37
CA ASP A 59 -2.70 -9.72 -2.74
C ASP A 59 -1.24 -9.63 -2.26
N GLU A 60 -0.43 -8.82 -2.93
CA GLU A 60 0.93 -8.54 -2.51
C GLU A 60 0.98 -7.79 -1.19
N LEU A 61 0.10 -6.79 -0.99
CA LEU A 61 -0.08 -6.16 0.31
C LEU A 61 -0.37 -7.19 1.40
N LEU A 62 -1.30 -8.12 1.17
CA LEU A 62 -1.61 -9.16 2.14
C LEU A 62 -0.41 -10.04 2.49
N ARG A 63 0.44 -10.36 1.49
CA ARG A 63 1.69 -11.11 1.71
C ARG A 63 2.67 -10.31 2.58
N MET A 64 2.72 -8.99 2.43
CA MET A 64 3.58 -8.08 3.20
C MET A 64 3.12 -7.91 4.66
N PHE A 65 1.82 -8.04 4.95
CA PHE A 65 1.29 -7.85 6.32
C PHE A 65 1.69 -8.97 7.29
N GLY A 66 1.89 -10.22 6.84
CA GLY A 66 2.08 -11.37 7.72
C GLY A 66 0.88 -11.63 8.65
N THR A 67 0.76 -12.86 9.18
CA THR A 67 -0.47 -13.34 9.84
C THR A 67 -0.98 -12.47 11.00
N HIS A 68 -0.08 -11.79 11.71
CA HIS A 68 -0.41 -11.00 12.91
C HIS A 68 -0.85 -9.55 12.60
N ARG A 69 -0.42 -8.96 11.47
CA ARG A 69 -0.84 -7.60 11.07
C ARG A 69 -2.07 -7.62 10.14
N LEU A 70 -2.43 -8.79 9.59
CA LEU A 70 -3.67 -9.00 8.82
C LEU A 70 -4.94 -8.63 9.60
N ILE A 71 -4.94 -8.75 10.93
CA ILE A 71 -6.10 -8.41 11.78
C ILE A 71 -6.40 -6.90 11.74
N LYS A 72 -5.42 -6.05 11.42
CA LYS A 72 -5.60 -4.59 11.29
C LYS A 72 -5.87 -4.12 9.85
N ALA A 73 -5.44 -4.89 8.85
CA ALA A 73 -5.59 -4.50 7.45
C ALA A 73 -6.94 -4.97 6.89
N SER A 74 -7.95 -4.09 6.90
CA SER A 74 -9.13 -4.29 6.06
C SER A 74 -8.70 -4.45 4.61
N ARG A 75 -9.21 -5.41 3.83
CA ARG A 75 -8.88 -5.50 2.40
C ARG A 75 -9.46 -4.33 1.58
N LYS A 76 -10.34 -3.52 2.18
CA LYS A 76 -11.10 -2.46 1.52
C LYS A 76 -11.31 -1.26 2.45
N TRP A 77 -11.00 -0.07 1.98
CA TRP A 77 -11.21 1.19 2.71
C TRP A 77 -12.14 2.13 1.94
N ARG A 78 -12.81 3.02 2.67
CA ARG A 78 -13.71 4.03 2.10
C ARG A 78 -13.12 5.43 2.16
N ALA A 79 -12.13 5.65 3.03
CA ALA A 79 -11.47 6.94 3.13
C ALA A 79 -9.97 6.83 2.83
N ARG A 80 -9.44 7.86 2.16
CA ARG A 80 -8.01 7.96 1.84
C ARG A 80 -7.14 7.96 3.09
N TRP A 81 -7.60 8.61 4.16
CA TRP A 81 -6.82 8.71 5.39
C TRP A 81 -6.55 7.34 6.02
N GLU A 82 -7.49 6.39 5.94
CA GLU A 82 -7.28 5.02 6.46
C GLU A 82 -6.18 4.29 5.68
N VAL A 83 -6.12 4.50 4.36
CA VAL A 83 -5.05 3.96 3.51
C VAL A 83 -3.72 4.60 3.89
N VAL A 84 -3.66 5.92 4.00
CA VAL A 84 -2.42 6.64 4.34
C VAL A 84 -1.89 6.25 5.71
N ASP A 85 -2.77 6.15 6.71
CA ASP A 85 -2.42 5.71 8.07
C ASP A 85 -1.84 4.29 8.06
N LEU A 86 -2.47 3.39 7.32
CA LEU A 86 -1.96 2.04 7.10
C LEU A 86 -0.56 2.03 6.47
N LEU A 87 -0.37 2.73 5.35
CA LEU A 87 0.92 2.76 4.65
C LEU A 87 2.02 3.36 5.53
N ASN A 88 1.72 4.41 6.29
CA ASN A 88 2.64 4.98 7.28
C ASN A 88 3.00 3.97 8.37
N SER A 89 2.05 3.15 8.84
CA SER A 89 2.34 2.10 9.83
C SER A 89 3.24 0.98 9.29
N LEU A 90 3.30 0.82 7.96
CA LEU A 90 4.09 -0.21 7.28
C LEU A 90 5.50 0.25 6.94
N VAL A 91 5.70 1.54 6.69
CA VAL A 91 7.04 2.11 6.55
C VAL A 91 7.73 1.92 7.89
N SER A 92 8.88 1.26 7.88
CA SER A 92 9.69 1.08 9.07
C SER A 92 9.91 2.44 9.71
N VAL A 93 9.44 2.58 10.95
CA VAL A 93 9.81 3.67 11.85
C VAL A 93 11.33 3.60 11.96
N LEU A 94 12.02 4.42 11.18
CA LEU A 94 13.41 4.73 11.44
C LEU A 94 13.41 5.56 12.73
N GLU A 95 14.28 5.15 13.66
CA GLU A 95 14.49 5.61 15.06
C GLU A 95 13.84 4.69 16.12
N ALA A 96 14.58 4.08 17.06
CA ALA A 96 15.92 4.35 17.59
C ALA A 96 16.68 3.07 17.96
#